data_AF-A0A2G8KYN9-F1
#
_entry.id   AF-A0A2G8KYN9-F1
#
_cell.length_a   1.000
_cell.length_b   1.000
_cell.length_c   1.000
_cell.angle_alpha   90.00
_cell.angle_beta   90.00
_cell.angle_gamma   90.00
#
_symmetry.space_group_name_H-M   'P 1'
#
loop_
_entity.id
_entity.type
_entity.pdbx_description
1 polymer ?
#
loop_
_entity_poly.entity_id
_entity_poly.type
_entity_poly.pdbx_seq_one_letter_code
_entity_poly.pdbx_strand_id
1 'polypeptide(L)'
;MTLPEAAGHRHIIAGSSYYLSEIGVTLKEEFGPQGYKPTSRNVPNFLVIIGSWFNAEMKVFRALLGKVVEFDNTRMREVLKVEPRPLKETVDDMAYSLIESGKVEKTAKYKGRSSQL
;
A
#
# COMPACT_ATOMS: atom_id res chain seq x y z
N MET A 1 5.96 -25.98 9.20
CA MET A 1 4.52 -25.71 9.47
C MET A 1 4.15 -26.50 10.71
N THR A 2 3.92 -25.84 11.84
CA THR A 2 3.71 -26.47 13.16
C THR A 2 2.23 -26.61 13.55
N LEU A 3 1.32 -26.00 12.80
CA LEU A 3 -0.12 -26.03 13.05
C LEU A 3 -0.78 -27.14 12.22
N PRO A 4 -1.38 -28.18 12.84
CA PRO A 4 -2.04 -29.27 12.12
C PRO A 4 -3.18 -28.80 11.21
N GLU A 5 -3.95 -27.80 11.66
CA GLU A 5 -5.09 -27.21 10.93
C GLU A 5 -4.68 -26.42 9.68
N ALA A 6 -3.41 -26.06 9.57
CA ALA A 6 -2.88 -25.39 8.40
C ALA A 6 -2.48 -26.35 7.28
N ALA A 7 -2.25 -27.63 7.58
CA ALA A 7 -1.79 -28.62 6.61
C ALA A 7 -2.87 -28.93 5.56
N GLY A 8 -2.47 -29.12 4.30
CA GLY A 8 -3.37 -29.49 3.20
C GLY A 8 -4.25 -28.36 2.66
N HIS A 9 -4.16 -27.14 3.20
CA HIS A 9 -4.96 -25.99 2.77
C HIS A 9 -4.10 -24.87 2.16
N ARG A 10 -4.67 -24.14 1.20
CA ARG A 10 -4.11 -22.89 0.69
C ARG A 10 -4.61 -21.74 1.56
N HIS A 11 -3.68 -20.93 2.05
CA HIS A 11 -3.99 -19.77 2.88
C HIS A 11 -3.59 -18.50 2.14
N ILE A 12 -4.46 -17.50 2.16
CA ILE A 12 -4.18 -16.17 1.64
C ILE A 12 -3.81 -15.29 2.83
N ILE A 13 -2.64 -14.65 2.76
CA ILE A 13 -2.23 -13.64 3.72
C ILE A 13 -2.53 -12.29 3.08
N ALA A 14 -3.65 -11.70 3.48
CA ALA A 14 -4.09 -10.41 3.01
C ALA A 14 -4.60 -9.56 4.19
N GLY A 15 -4.17 -8.31 4.22
CA GLY A 15 -4.80 -7.29 5.06
C GLY A 15 -6.13 -6.86 4.45
N SER A 16 -6.44 -5.58 4.52
CA SER A 16 -7.60 -5.00 3.84
C SER A 16 -7.22 -4.54 2.41
N SER A 17 -8.23 -4.42 1.56
CA SER A 17 -8.07 -3.89 0.19
C SER A 17 -8.25 -2.38 0.20
N TYR A 18 -7.37 -1.66 -0.49
CA TYR A 18 -7.34 -0.20 -0.48
C TYR A 18 -7.10 0.36 -1.86
N TYR A 19 -7.64 1.55 -2.11
CA TYR A 19 -7.36 2.30 -3.32
C TYR A 19 -6.01 3.01 -3.21
N LEU A 20 -5.26 3.06 -4.31
CA LEU A 20 -4.01 3.84 -4.39
C LEU A 20 -4.22 5.32 -4.03
N SER A 21 -5.40 5.88 -4.31
CA SER A 21 -5.74 7.23 -3.89
C SER A 21 -5.81 7.39 -2.38
N GLU A 22 -6.32 6.40 -1.65
CA GLU A 22 -6.40 6.42 -0.19
C GLU A 22 -5.00 6.38 0.42
N ILE A 23 -4.11 5.55 -0.13
CA ILE A 23 -2.68 5.54 0.23
C ILE A 23 -2.08 6.94 0.00
N GLY A 24 -2.38 7.57 -1.13
CA GLY A 24 -1.95 8.93 -1.43
C GLY A 24 -2.48 9.98 -0.46
N VAL A 25 -3.71 9.84 0.03
CA VAL A 25 -4.27 10.70 1.09
C VAL A 25 -3.52 10.49 2.39
N THR A 26 -3.33 9.24 2.83
CA THR A 26 -2.57 8.92 4.06
C THR A 26 -1.17 9.51 4.04
N LEU A 27 -0.44 9.33 2.93
CA LEU A 27 0.89 9.92 2.77
C LEU A 27 0.85 11.46 2.80
N LYS A 28 -0.20 12.07 2.27
CA LYS A 28 -0.33 13.53 2.25
C LYS A 28 -0.60 14.10 3.64
N GLU A 29 -1.36 13.40 4.47
CA GLU A 29 -1.61 13.77 5.86
C GLU A 29 -0.30 13.77 6.67
N GLU A 30 0.49 12.71 6.58
CA GLU A 30 1.70 12.53 7.40
C GLU A 30 2.90 13.32 6.86
N PHE A 31 3.13 13.29 5.54
CA PHE A 31 4.33 13.85 4.91
C PHE A 31 4.11 15.23 4.27
N GLY A 32 2.86 15.65 4.07
CA GLY A 32 2.53 17.00 3.58
C GLY A 32 3.10 18.12 4.46
N PRO A 33 2.89 18.09 5.79
CA PRO A 33 3.50 19.04 6.73
C PRO A 33 5.04 18.98 6.74
N GLN A 34 5.61 17.84 6.35
CA GLN A 34 7.06 17.60 6.26
C GLN A 34 7.64 18.04 4.90
N GLY A 35 6.85 18.67 4.03
CA GLY A 35 7.32 19.25 2.77
C GLY A 35 7.23 18.33 1.56
N TYR A 36 6.68 17.12 1.69
CA TYR A 36 6.41 16.24 0.56
C TYR A 36 5.07 16.58 -0.11
N LYS A 37 4.91 16.19 -1.38
CA LYS A 37 3.69 16.43 -2.16
C LYS A 37 3.18 15.14 -2.82
N PRO A 38 2.81 14.11 -2.04
CA PRO A 38 2.22 12.91 -2.59
C PRO A 38 0.88 13.22 -3.28
N THR A 39 0.62 12.53 -4.38
CA THR A 39 -0.61 12.72 -5.17
C THR A 39 -1.71 11.79 -4.65
N SER A 40 -2.88 12.37 -4.39
CA SER A 40 -4.10 11.63 -3.98
C SER A 40 -5.17 11.58 -5.09
N ARG A 41 -4.83 12.04 -6.31
CA ARG A 41 -5.77 12.12 -7.43
C ARG A 41 -5.87 10.77 -8.14
N ASN A 42 -7.09 10.44 -8.55
CA ASN A 42 -7.32 9.32 -9.45
C ASN A 42 -7.00 9.70 -10.89
N VAL A 43 -6.29 8.81 -11.58
CA VAL A 43 -6.01 8.96 -13.01
C VAL A 43 -7.25 8.49 -13.79
N PRO A 44 -7.77 9.31 -14.73
CA PRO A 44 -8.84 8.88 -15.62
C PRO A 44 -8.49 7.63 -16.42
N ASN A 45 -9.47 6.73 -16.56
CA ASN A 45 -9.34 5.45 -17.26
C ASN A 45 -8.77 5.58 -18.67
N PHE A 46 -9.19 6.59 -19.44
CA PHE A 46 -8.73 6.78 -20.82
C PHE A 46 -7.23 7.09 -20.90
N LEU A 47 -6.67 7.80 -19.91
CA LEU A 47 -5.23 8.08 -19.86
C LEU A 47 -4.42 6.81 -19.61
N VAL A 48 -4.92 5.89 -18.76
CA VAL A 48 -4.28 4.59 -18.54
C VAL A 48 -4.31 3.76 -19.82
N ILE A 49 -5.43 3.77 -20.54
CA ILE A 49 -5.57 3.04 -21.81
C ILE A 49 -4.57 3.56 -22.86
N ILE A 50 -4.52 4.87 -23.09
CA ILE A 50 -3.58 5.49 -24.04
C ILE A 50 -2.14 5.27 -23.58
N GLY A 51 -1.85 5.51 -22.30
CA GLY A 51 -0.52 5.34 -21.71
C GLY A 51 0.00 3.89 -21.78
N SER A 52 -0.88 2.90 -21.75
CA SER A 52 -0.50 1.48 -21.87
C SER A 52 0.16 1.12 -23.20
N TRP A 53 -0.02 1.94 -24.24
CA TRP A 53 0.64 1.71 -25.53
C TRP A 53 2.12 2.12 -25.50
N PHE A 54 2.47 3.06 -24.63
CA PHE A 54 3.82 3.65 -24.56
C PHE A 54 4.63 3.15 -23.35
N ASN A 55 3.98 2.72 -22.26
CA ASN A 55 4.65 2.27 -21.04
C ASN A 55 4.17 0.86 -20.62
N ALA A 56 5.12 -0.05 -20.42
CA ALA A 56 4.86 -1.42 -19.97
C ALA A 56 4.24 -1.50 -18.56
N GLU A 57 4.61 -0.61 -17.65
CA GLU A 57 4.02 -0.55 -16.30
C GLU A 57 2.54 -0.18 -16.37
N MET A 58 2.18 0.73 -17.27
CA MET A 58 0.77 1.12 -17.52
C MET A 58 -0.07 -0.03 -18.10
N LYS A 59 0.55 -1.03 -18.77
CA LYS A 59 -0.17 -2.22 -19.23
C LYS A 59 -0.69 -3.06 -18.08
N VAL A 60 0.06 -3.15 -16.98
CA VAL A 60 -0.37 -3.87 -15.76
C VAL A 60 -1.61 -3.20 -15.19
N PHE A 61 -1.59 -1.88 -15.03
CA PHE A 61 -2.75 -1.12 -14.54
C PHE A 61 -3.97 -1.22 -15.46
N ARG A 62 -3.77 -1.27 -16.78
CA ARG A 62 -4.86 -1.49 -17.74
C ARG A 62 -5.59 -2.82 -17.51
N ALA A 63 -4.87 -3.90 -17.15
CA ALA A 63 -5.48 -5.20 -16.89
C ALA A 63 -6.29 -5.26 -15.57
N LEU A 64 -5.99 -4.35 -14.64
CA LEU A 64 -6.63 -4.20 -13.33
C LEU A 64 -7.78 -3.18 -13.34
N LEU A 65 -7.90 -2.38 -14.39
CA LEU A 65 -8.88 -1.31 -14.49
C LEU A 65 -10.32 -1.85 -14.34
N GLY A 66 -11.11 -1.24 -13.43
CA GLY A 66 -12.50 -1.63 -13.17
C GLY A 66 -12.67 -2.91 -12.36
N LYS A 67 -11.58 -3.52 -11.87
CA LYS A 67 -11.64 -4.70 -11.00
C LYS A 67 -11.38 -4.27 -9.56
N VAL A 68 -12.33 -4.59 -8.68
CA VAL A 68 -12.12 -4.53 -7.24
C VAL A 68 -11.73 -5.94 -6.80
N VAL A 69 -10.55 -6.07 -6.21
CA VAL A 69 -10.08 -7.35 -5.69
C VAL A 69 -10.21 -7.29 -4.18
N GLU A 70 -11.14 -8.07 -3.64
CA GLU A 70 -11.30 -8.26 -2.21
C GLU A 70 -10.95 -9.70 -1.87
N PHE A 71 -10.26 -9.87 -0.75
CA PHE A 71 -9.86 -11.18 -0.25
C PHE A 71 -10.46 -11.39 1.14
N ASP A 72 -10.98 -12.60 1.35
CA ASP A 72 -11.37 -13.06 2.68
C ASP A 72 -10.14 -13.52 3.45
N ASN A 73 -9.87 -12.84 4.58
CA ASN A 73 -8.74 -13.11 5.46
C ASN A 73 -9.14 -13.85 6.75
N THR A 74 -10.37 -14.37 6.83
CA THR A 74 -10.89 -15.08 8.01
C THR A 74 -9.99 -16.25 8.42
N ARG A 75 -9.56 -17.09 7.46
CA ARG A 75 -8.64 -18.21 7.75
C ARG A 75 -7.26 -17.78 8.27
N MET A 76 -6.76 -16.62 7.85
CA MET A 76 -5.50 -16.09 8.34
C MET A 76 -5.60 -15.75 9.84
N ARG A 77 -6.72 -15.17 10.26
CA ARG A 77 -6.97 -14.84 11.67
C ARG A 77 -7.28 -16.08 12.51
N GLU A 78 -8.16 -16.95 12.03
CA GLU A 78 -8.63 -18.10 12.80
C GLU A 78 -7.60 -19.23 12.87
N VAL A 79 -7.03 -19.62 11.73
CA VAL A 79 -6.12 -20.78 11.64
C VAL A 79 -4.68 -20.36 11.93
N LEU A 80 -4.21 -19.30 11.27
CA LEU A 80 -2.82 -18.87 11.40
C LEU A 80 -2.59 -17.96 12.61
N LYS A 81 -3.67 -17.42 13.23
CA LYS A 81 -3.61 -16.49 14.36
C LYS A 81 -2.75 -15.26 14.07
N VAL A 82 -2.76 -14.82 12.82
CA VAL A 82 -2.05 -13.62 12.35
C VAL A 82 -3.04 -12.48 12.22
N GLU A 83 -2.84 -11.44 13.03
CA GLU A 83 -3.60 -10.20 12.90
C GLU A 83 -2.88 -9.21 11.97
N PRO A 84 -3.56 -8.66 10.95
CA PRO A 84 -2.95 -7.70 10.05
C PRO A 84 -2.74 -6.36 10.76
N ARG A 85 -1.60 -5.73 10.50
CA ARG A 85 -1.32 -4.37 10.97
C ARG A 85 -2.22 -3.36 10.26
N PRO A 86 -2.59 -2.24 10.91
CA PRO A 86 -3.29 -1.14 10.24
C PRO A 86 -2.51 -0.66 9.01
N LEU A 87 -3.22 -0.39 7.92
CA LEU A 87 -2.58 0.03 6.67
C LEU A 87 -1.82 1.34 6.85
N LYS A 88 -2.42 2.32 7.53
CA LYS A 88 -1.82 3.64 7.74
C LYS A 88 -0.41 3.53 8.33
N GLU A 89 -0.28 2.80 9.44
CA GLU A 89 1.01 2.54 10.06
C GLU A 89 1.99 1.84 9.12
N THR A 90 1.52 0.86 8.35
CA THR A 90 2.37 0.09 7.43
C THR A 90 2.88 0.96 6.26
N VAL A 91 2.03 1.84 5.73
CA VAL A 91 2.36 2.77 4.65
C VAL A 91 3.31 3.86 5.15
N ASP A 92 3.06 4.41 6.33
CA ASP A 92 3.92 5.42 6.94
C ASP A 92 5.29 4.83 7.27
N ASP A 93 5.34 3.63 7.87
CA ASP A 93 6.58 2.87 8.11
C ASP A 93 7.41 2.69 6.83
N MET A 94 6.75 2.28 5.74
CA MET A 94 7.39 2.08 4.45
C MET A 94 7.95 3.40 3.91
N ALA A 95 7.17 4.47 3.96
CA ALA A 95 7.61 5.78 3.49
C ALA A 95 8.79 6.32 4.31
N TYR A 96 8.75 6.20 5.64
CA TYR A 96 9.88 6.52 6.51
C TYR A 96 11.11 5.68 6.16
N SER A 97 10.95 4.36 5.95
CA SER A 97 12.06 3.48 5.55
C SER A 97 12.68 3.90 4.21
N LEU A 98 11.89 4.31 3.23
CA LEU A 98 12.39 4.79 1.93
C LEU A 98 13.17 6.10 2.05
N ILE A 99 12.72 7.03 2.90
CA ILE A 99 13.41 8.29 3.17
C ILE A 99 14.71 8.05 3.95
N GLU A 100 14.67 7.22 4.99
CA GLU A 100 15.86 6.92 5.81
C GLU A 100 16.89 6.08 5.07
N SER A 101 16.47 5.21 4.16
CA SER A 101 17.39 4.44 3.28
C SER A 101 17.93 5.26 2.11
N GLY A 102 17.57 6.54 1.98
CA GLY A 102 18.07 7.44 0.93
C GLY A 102 17.49 7.18 -0.46
N LYS A 103 16.45 6.34 -0.59
CA LYS A 103 15.73 6.13 -1.86
C LYS A 103 14.81 7.29 -2.20
N VAL A 104 14.44 8.08 -1.20
CA VAL A 104 13.72 9.35 -1.33
C VAL A 104 14.52 10.43 -0.63
N GLU A 105 14.71 11.57 -1.29
CA GLU A 105 15.46 12.69 -0.72
C GLU A 105 14.77 13.28 0.51
N LYS A 106 15.56 13.57 1.54
CA LYS A 106 15.08 14.26 2.75
C LYS A 106 14.81 15.73 2.42
N THR A 107 13.58 16.17 2.64
CA THR A 107 13.23 17.60 2.54
C THR A 107 13.82 18.39 3.71
N ALA A 108 14.01 19.70 3.53
CA ALA A 108 14.47 20.58 4.61
C ALA A 108 13.51 20.65 5.82
N LYS A 109 12.23 20.25 5.64
CA LYS A 109 11.19 20.24 6.67
C LYS A 109 10.93 18.84 7.25
N TYR A 110 11.73 17.85 6.84
CA TYR A 110 11.58 16.48 7.32
C TYR A 110 11.90 16.39 8.81
N LYS A 111 10.99 15.82 9.60
CA LYS A 111 11.10 15.74 11.06
C LYS A 111 11.41 14.34 11.57
N GLY A 112 11.48 13.36 10.67
CA GLY A 112 11.53 11.95 11.05
C GLY A 112 10.18 11.47 11.60
N ARG A 113 10.13 10.19 11.95
CA ARG A 113 8.93 9.61 12.53
C ARG A 113 8.62 10.27 13.88
N SER A 114 7.42 10.83 14.02
CA SER A 114 6.98 11.31 15.32
C SER A 114 6.84 10.09 16.25
N SER A 115 7.61 10.08 17.33
CA SER A 115 7.53 9.02 18.34
C SER A 115 6.25 9.20 19.15
N GLN A 116 5.13 8.73 18.62
CA GLN A 116 3.96 8.42 19.43
C GLN A 116 3.88 6.89 19.55
N LEU A 117 4.50 6.40 20.63
CA LEU A 117 4.16 5.12 21.24
C LEU A 117 3.02 5.37 22.23
#